data_AF-A0A9E4ZAW6-F1
#
_entry.id   AF-A0A9E4ZAW6-F1
#
_cell.length_a   1.000
_cell.length_b   1.000
_cell.length_c   1.000
_cell.angle_alpha   90.00
_cell.angle_beta   90.00
_cell.angle_gamma   90.00
#
_symmetry.space_group_name_H-M   'P 1'
#
loop_
_entity.id
_entity.type
_entity.pdbx_description
1 polymer ?
#
loop_
_entity_poly.entity_id
_entity_poly.type
_entity_poly.pdbx_seq_one_letter_code
_entity_poly.pdbx_strand_id
1 'polypeptide(L)'
;IFDSDDYMQYHGGMIATVRALTGKNPQQFFGDSSDPTRARVRKLEDEARRVFRTRVVNPKWIDSMKRHGYKGAFELSATVDYMFGYDATAQVIEDWMYENVTQAYVLDPETQEFFQQSNPWALRDIVERLLEAIERGMWENPPPDMKEKLQKMFLDLEADLEARQEGPQS
;
A
#
# COMPACT_ATOMS: atom_id res chain seq x y z
N ILE A 1 -0.50 8.74 -8.37
CA ILE A 1 0.71 8.70 -7.51
C ILE A 1 0.95 7.37 -6.80
N PHE A 2 -0.10 6.58 -6.49
CA PHE A 2 0.03 5.23 -5.91
C PHE A 2 -0.39 4.14 -6.92
N ASP A 3 -0.13 4.40 -8.19
CA ASP A 3 -0.53 3.62 -9.36
C ASP A 3 0.67 3.30 -10.28
N SER A 4 1.85 3.80 -9.93
CA SER A 4 3.12 3.55 -10.60
C SER A 4 4.26 3.85 -9.62
N ASP A 5 5.32 3.07 -9.72
CA ASP A 5 6.58 3.22 -8.99
C ASP A 5 7.39 4.46 -9.42
N ASP A 6 7.19 4.97 -10.64
CA ASP A 6 7.91 6.16 -11.14
C ASP A 6 7.77 7.36 -10.19
N TYR A 7 6.58 7.58 -9.61
CA TYR A 7 6.37 8.70 -8.70
C TYR A 7 7.28 8.61 -7.47
N MET A 8 7.40 7.44 -6.84
CA MET A 8 8.28 7.27 -5.69
C MET A 8 9.75 7.27 -6.10
N GLN A 9 10.11 6.71 -7.27
CA GLN A 9 11.49 6.65 -7.73
C GLN A 9 12.06 8.04 -8.06
N TYR A 10 11.32 8.85 -8.82
CA TYR A 10 11.79 10.17 -9.24
C TYR A 10 11.49 11.24 -8.18
N HIS A 11 10.23 11.45 -7.83
CA HIS A 11 9.85 12.53 -6.92
C HIS A 11 10.25 12.18 -5.49
N GLY A 12 9.93 10.97 -5.03
CA GLY A 12 10.37 10.48 -3.73
C GLY A 12 11.90 10.40 -3.62
N GLY A 13 12.58 9.85 -4.63
CA GLY A 13 14.04 9.77 -4.66
C GLY A 13 14.73 11.14 -4.57
N MET A 14 14.20 12.15 -5.26
CA MET A 14 14.68 13.53 -5.13
C MET A 14 14.50 14.07 -3.71
N ILE A 15 13.32 13.87 -3.10
CA ILE A 15 13.03 14.30 -1.72
C ILE A 15 13.99 13.62 -0.73
N ALA A 16 14.13 12.30 -0.83
CA ALA A 16 15.02 11.50 0.01
C ALA A 16 16.48 11.94 -0.14
N THR A 17 16.92 12.25 -1.36
CA THR A 17 18.28 12.75 -1.63
C THR A 17 18.53 14.10 -0.96
N VAL A 18 17.59 15.05 -1.09
CA VAL A 18 17.70 16.34 -0.39
C VAL A 18 17.73 16.15 1.13
N ARG A 19 16.88 15.27 1.67
CA ARG A 19 16.87 14.94 3.11
C ARG A 19 18.22 14.33 3.54
N ALA A 20 18.78 13.41 2.78
CA ALA A 20 20.06 12.78 3.08
C ALA A 20 21.23 13.77 3.07
N LEU A 21 21.23 14.72 2.13
CA LEU A 21 22.28 15.73 2.00
C LEU A 21 22.17 16.86 3.03
N THR A 22 20.96 17.24 3.43
CA THR A 22 20.71 18.44 4.25
C THR A 22 20.26 18.14 5.68
N GLY A 23 19.89 16.89 5.97
CA GLY A 23 19.29 16.47 7.24
C GLY A 23 17.85 16.95 7.44
N LYS A 24 17.21 17.59 6.44
CA LYS A 24 15.86 18.15 6.55
C LYS A 24 15.02 17.81 5.33
N ASN A 25 13.73 17.55 5.55
CA ASN A 25 12.80 17.43 4.44
C ASN A 25 12.65 18.76 3.69
N PRO A 26 12.74 18.78 2.35
CA PRO A 26 12.34 19.94 1.58
C PRO A 26 10.82 20.15 1.68
N GLN A 27 10.33 21.31 1.24
CA GLN A 27 8.91 21.46 0.95
C GLN A 27 8.55 20.59 -0.26
N GLN A 28 7.46 19.85 -0.17
CA GLN A 28 7.05 18.85 -1.16
C GLN A 28 5.70 19.25 -1.75
N PHE A 29 5.62 19.35 -3.07
CA PHE A 29 4.42 19.76 -3.77
C PHE A 29 4.10 18.82 -4.92
N PHE A 30 2.82 18.72 -5.26
CA PHE A 30 2.33 18.00 -6.43
C PHE A 30 1.58 18.95 -7.35
N GLY A 31 2.01 19.00 -8.61
CA GLY A 31 1.33 19.75 -9.68
C GLY A 31 0.30 18.87 -10.37
N ASP A 32 -0.97 19.19 -10.18
CA ASP A 32 -2.10 18.53 -10.81
C ASP A 32 -2.55 19.33 -12.04
N SER A 33 -2.21 18.83 -13.22
CA SER A 33 -2.61 19.36 -14.51
C SER A 33 -3.53 18.41 -15.28
N SER A 34 -4.22 17.48 -14.60
CA SER A 34 -5.13 16.53 -15.26
C SER A 34 -6.30 17.24 -15.94
N ASP A 35 -6.69 18.41 -15.42
CA ASP A 35 -7.59 19.37 -16.04
C ASP A 35 -6.78 20.64 -16.38
N PRO A 36 -6.37 20.84 -17.65
CA PRO A 36 -5.55 21.98 -18.05
C PRO A 36 -6.21 23.34 -17.79
N THR A 37 -7.55 23.40 -17.73
CA THR A 37 -8.28 24.63 -17.44
C THR A 37 -8.26 25.00 -15.97
N ARG A 38 -7.84 24.06 -15.11
CA ARG A 38 -7.90 24.18 -13.66
C ARG A 38 -6.70 23.51 -13.00
N ALA A 39 -5.50 23.86 -13.47
CA ALA A 39 -4.25 23.40 -12.87
C ALA A 39 -4.17 23.81 -11.40
N ARG A 40 -3.69 22.90 -10.55
CA ARG A 40 -3.59 23.11 -9.10
C ARG A 40 -2.23 22.64 -8.60
N VAL A 41 -1.71 23.33 -7.60
CA VAL A 41 -0.56 22.85 -6.82
C VAL A 41 -1.05 22.56 -5.41
N ARG A 42 -0.72 21.37 -4.90
CA ARG A 42 -1.02 20.95 -3.53
C ARG A 42 0.25 20.54 -2.83
N LYS A 43 0.24 20.52 -1.50
CA LYS A 43 1.29 19.78 -0.79
C LYS A 43 1.21 18.30 -1.14
N LEU A 44 2.34 17.61 -1.17
CA LEU A 44 2.37 16.19 -1.49
C LEU A 44 1.55 15.35 -0.50
N GLU A 45 1.60 15.70 0.79
CA GLU A 45 0.76 15.08 1.83
C GLU A 45 -0.74 15.16 1.51
N ASP A 46 -1.22 16.31 1.01
CA ASP A 46 -2.63 16.49 0.69
C ASP A 46 -3.05 15.68 -0.53
N GLU A 47 -2.14 15.52 -1.50
CA GLU A 47 -2.39 14.63 -2.66
C GLU A 47 -2.37 13.16 -2.24
N ALA A 48 -1.47 12.74 -1.36
CA ALA A 48 -1.45 11.38 -0.79
C ALA A 48 -2.77 11.06 -0.08
N ARG A 49 -3.23 11.94 0.82
CA ARG A 49 -4.54 11.82 1.49
C ARG A 49 -5.70 11.76 0.51
N ARG A 50 -5.65 12.59 -0.54
CA ARG A 50 -6.68 12.63 -1.59
C ARG A 50 -6.74 11.30 -2.34
N VAL A 51 -5.64 10.87 -2.95
CA VAL A 51 -5.56 9.63 -3.74
C VAL A 51 -5.93 8.42 -2.89
N PHE A 52 -5.51 8.40 -1.62
CA PHE A 52 -5.87 7.37 -0.68
C PHE A 52 -7.38 7.23 -0.51
N ARG A 53 -8.08 8.33 -0.19
CA ARG A 53 -9.54 8.33 0.01
C ARG A 53 -10.31 8.12 -1.28
N THR A 54 -9.87 8.69 -2.39
CA THR A 54 -10.64 8.64 -3.64
C THR A 54 -10.44 7.33 -4.40
N ARG A 55 -9.36 6.59 -4.13
CA ARG A 55 -9.02 5.37 -4.85
C ARG A 55 -8.65 4.21 -3.93
N VAL A 56 -7.56 4.30 -3.16
CA VAL A 56 -6.97 3.18 -2.41
C VAL A 56 -8.03 2.47 -1.56
N VAL A 57 -8.65 3.18 -0.63
CA VAL A 57 -9.67 2.59 0.27
C VAL A 57 -11.11 2.88 -0.19
N ASN A 58 -11.30 3.29 -1.44
CA ASN A 58 -12.63 3.56 -1.96
C ASN A 58 -13.32 2.23 -2.30
N PRO A 59 -14.46 1.88 -1.66
CA PRO A 59 -15.15 0.61 -1.92
C PRO A 59 -15.46 0.40 -3.40
N LYS A 60 -15.86 1.45 -4.13
CA LYS A 60 -16.16 1.35 -5.57
C LYS A 60 -14.95 0.91 -6.40
N TRP A 61 -13.75 1.33 -5.99
CA TRP A 61 -12.51 0.95 -6.67
C TRP A 61 -12.09 -0.47 -6.28
N ILE A 62 -12.14 -0.82 -5.00
CA ILE A 62 -11.87 -2.19 -4.51
C ILE A 62 -12.80 -3.19 -5.21
N ASP A 63 -14.12 -2.94 -5.22
CA ASP A 63 -15.11 -3.76 -5.90
C ASP A 63 -14.85 -3.83 -7.41
N SER A 64 -14.31 -2.77 -8.00
CA SER A 64 -13.88 -2.80 -9.40
C SER A 64 -12.72 -3.74 -9.61
N MET A 65 -11.70 -3.71 -8.75
CA MET A 65 -10.56 -4.62 -8.84
C MET A 65 -11.01 -6.07 -8.63
N LYS A 66 -11.92 -6.33 -7.68
CA LYS A 66 -12.48 -7.67 -7.43
C LYS A 66 -13.07 -8.33 -8.68
N ARG A 67 -13.64 -7.56 -9.61
CA ARG A 67 -14.19 -8.06 -10.90
C ARG A 67 -13.13 -8.54 -11.91
N HIS A 68 -11.83 -8.32 -11.63
CA HIS A 68 -10.73 -8.67 -12.53
C HIS A 68 -9.82 -9.77 -11.98
N GLY A 69 -10.28 -10.54 -10.98
CA GLY A 69 -9.61 -11.74 -10.48
C GLY A 69 -8.14 -11.50 -10.13
N TYR A 70 -7.24 -12.36 -10.63
CA TYR A 70 -5.81 -12.31 -10.35
C TYR A 70 -5.19 -10.92 -10.59
N LYS A 71 -5.50 -10.27 -11.72
CA LYS A 71 -4.94 -8.95 -12.04
C LYS A 71 -5.49 -7.87 -11.12
N GLY A 72 -6.76 -7.97 -10.72
CA GLY A 72 -7.34 -7.08 -9.71
C GLY A 72 -6.61 -7.18 -8.37
N ALA A 73 -6.37 -8.39 -7.88
CA ALA A 73 -5.61 -8.62 -6.65
C ALA A 73 -4.17 -8.11 -6.75
N PHE A 74 -3.51 -8.30 -7.90
CA PHE A 74 -2.20 -7.74 -8.18
C PHE A 74 -2.17 -6.20 -8.07
N GLU A 75 -3.15 -5.50 -8.65
CA GLU A 75 -3.23 -4.03 -8.57
C GLU A 75 -3.47 -3.51 -7.15
N LEU A 76 -4.22 -4.25 -6.32
CA LEU A 76 -4.37 -3.95 -4.91
C LEU A 76 -3.03 -4.05 -4.18
N SER A 77 -2.27 -5.15 -4.39
CA SER A 77 -0.96 -5.33 -3.78
C SER A 77 0.06 -4.29 -4.23
N ALA A 78 0.16 -4.06 -5.55
CA ALA A 78 1.06 -3.06 -6.12
C ALA A 78 0.76 -1.65 -5.56
N THR A 79 -0.52 -1.32 -5.34
CA THR A 79 -0.89 -0.06 -4.70
C THR A 79 -0.30 0.08 -3.29
N VAL A 80 -0.27 -0.99 -2.49
CA VAL A 80 0.33 -0.99 -1.15
C VAL A 80 1.84 -0.85 -1.24
N ASP A 81 2.49 -1.54 -2.18
CA ASP A 81 3.93 -1.38 -2.44
C ASP A 81 4.30 0.05 -2.82
N TYR A 82 3.54 0.68 -3.72
CA TYR A 82 3.77 2.08 -4.11
C TYR A 82 3.54 3.03 -2.95
N MET A 83 2.50 2.81 -2.15
CA MET A 83 2.24 3.59 -0.93
C MET A 83 3.42 3.50 0.03
N PHE A 84 3.89 2.28 0.30
CA PHE A 84 5.03 2.02 1.17
C PHE A 84 6.32 2.68 0.68
N GLY A 85 6.67 2.51 -0.60
CA GLY A 85 7.92 3.05 -1.11
C GLY A 85 7.89 4.57 -1.23
N TYR A 86 6.72 5.17 -1.45
CA TYR A 86 6.58 6.61 -1.36
C TYR A 86 6.71 7.11 0.08
N ASP A 87 6.27 6.35 1.07
CA ASP A 87 6.50 6.72 2.46
C ASP A 87 7.97 6.67 2.85
N ALA A 88 8.65 5.58 2.48
CA ALA A 88 10.08 5.39 2.71
C ALA A 88 10.93 6.54 2.12
N THR A 89 10.47 7.14 1.02
CA THR A 89 11.19 8.20 0.32
C THR A 89 10.72 9.60 0.71
N ALA A 90 9.42 9.86 0.80
CA ALA A 90 8.84 11.19 0.99
C ALA A 90 8.22 11.44 2.36
N GLN A 91 7.94 10.40 3.17
CA GLN A 91 7.28 10.48 4.49
C GLN A 91 5.91 11.17 4.39
N VAL A 92 5.00 10.55 3.63
CA VAL A 92 3.70 11.14 3.22
C VAL A 92 2.51 10.28 3.62
N ILE A 93 2.74 9.11 4.21
CA ILE A 93 1.70 8.22 4.70
C ILE A 93 1.57 8.43 6.21
N GLU A 94 0.32 8.50 6.68
CA GLU A 94 -0.01 8.67 8.09
C GLU A 94 -0.48 7.32 8.66
N ASP A 95 -0.34 7.09 9.97
CA ASP A 95 -0.72 5.84 10.63
C ASP A 95 -2.15 5.37 10.28
N TRP A 96 -3.11 6.31 10.23
CA TRP A 96 -4.51 6.00 9.90
C TRP A 96 -4.67 5.47 8.47
N MET A 97 -3.73 5.76 7.56
CA MET A 97 -3.73 5.25 6.20
C MET A 97 -3.29 3.78 6.16
N TYR A 98 -2.23 3.43 6.91
CA TYR A 98 -1.85 2.02 7.09
C TYR A 98 -2.95 1.22 7.78
N GLU A 99 -3.56 1.78 8.82
CA GLU A 99 -4.69 1.15 9.50
C GLU A 99 -5.86 0.91 8.53
N ASN A 100 -6.28 1.93 7.78
CA ASN A 100 -7.41 1.80 6.87
C ASN A 100 -7.15 0.82 5.71
N VAL A 101 -5.93 0.75 5.16
CA VAL A 101 -5.57 -0.28 4.18
C VAL A 101 -5.61 -1.67 4.81
N THR A 102 -5.10 -1.81 6.02
CA THR A 102 -5.15 -3.08 6.76
C THR A 102 -6.60 -3.52 6.97
N GLN A 103 -7.48 -2.62 7.39
CA GLN A 103 -8.91 -2.92 7.54
C GLN A 103 -9.55 -3.31 6.21
N ALA A 104 -9.34 -2.54 5.15
CA ALA A 104 -10.03 -2.72 3.88
C ALA A 104 -9.53 -3.91 3.06
N TYR A 105 -8.23 -4.22 3.11
CA TYR A 105 -7.63 -5.25 2.23
C TYR A 105 -7.35 -6.56 2.95
N VAL A 106 -7.03 -6.50 4.24
CA VAL A 106 -6.52 -7.66 4.98
C VAL A 106 -7.56 -8.22 5.95
N LEU A 107 -8.27 -7.34 6.66
CA LEU A 107 -9.21 -7.75 7.72
C LEU A 107 -10.66 -7.84 7.25
N ASP A 108 -11.01 -7.22 6.13
CA ASP A 108 -12.33 -7.35 5.51
C ASP A 108 -12.53 -8.78 4.96
N PRO A 109 -13.53 -9.54 5.46
CA PRO A 109 -13.69 -10.95 5.09
C PRO A 109 -13.94 -11.16 3.59
N GLU A 110 -14.71 -10.29 2.94
CA GLU A 110 -15.00 -10.42 1.51
C GLU A 110 -13.75 -10.16 0.66
N THR A 111 -12.90 -9.21 1.07
CA THR A 111 -11.65 -8.92 0.39
C THR A 111 -10.61 -10.01 0.61
N GLN A 112 -10.56 -10.58 1.83
CA GLN A 112 -9.72 -11.73 2.13
C GLN A 112 -10.10 -12.95 1.28
N GLU A 113 -11.39 -13.29 1.20
CA GLU A 113 -11.87 -14.39 0.36
C GLU A 113 -11.52 -14.15 -1.12
N PHE A 114 -11.70 -12.92 -1.61
CA PHE A 114 -11.30 -12.55 -2.96
C PHE A 114 -9.81 -12.83 -3.23
N PHE A 115 -8.92 -12.43 -2.32
CA PHE A 115 -7.50 -12.71 -2.46
C PHE A 115 -7.20 -14.22 -2.43
N GLN A 116 -7.77 -14.97 -1.48
CA GLN A 116 -7.55 -16.41 -1.36
C GLN A 116 -7.91 -17.18 -2.64
N GLN A 117 -8.98 -16.75 -3.32
CA GLN A 117 -9.47 -17.33 -4.56
C GLN A 117 -8.67 -16.84 -5.79
N SER A 118 -8.34 -15.55 -5.83
CA SER A 118 -7.82 -14.91 -7.04
C SER A 118 -6.30 -14.86 -7.11
N ASN A 119 -5.65 -14.51 -5.99
CA ASN A 119 -4.20 -14.40 -5.87
C ASN A 119 -3.79 -14.33 -4.37
N PRO A 120 -3.57 -15.48 -3.70
CA PRO A 120 -3.19 -15.49 -2.28
C PRO A 120 -1.78 -14.91 -2.03
N TRP A 121 -0.87 -14.98 -3.01
CA TRP A 121 0.45 -14.36 -2.92
C TRP A 121 0.34 -12.84 -2.76
N ALA A 122 -0.59 -12.20 -3.47
CA ALA A 122 -0.83 -10.76 -3.33
C ALA A 122 -1.27 -10.36 -1.91
N LEU A 123 -2.07 -11.18 -1.22
CA LEU A 123 -2.42 -10.92 0.17
C LEU A 123 -1.20 -11.08 1.09
N ARG A 124 -0.38 -12.12 0.86
CA ARG A 124 0.87 -12.30 1.62
C ARG A 124 1.79 -11.09 1.46
N ASP A 125 2.00 -10.63 0.23
CA ASP A 125 2.84 -9.46 -0.07
C ASP A 125 2.33 -8.19 0.63
N ILE A 126 1.01 -7.98 0.67
CA ILE A 126 0.39 -6.87 1.42
C ILE A 126 0.69 -6.99 2.91
N VAL A 127 0.49 -8.17 3.51
CA VAL A 127 0.74 -8.38 4.95
C VAL A 127 2.22 -8.19 5.28
N GLU A 128 3.12 -8.71 4.44
CA GLU A 128 4.56 -8.54 4.56
C GLU A 128 4.92 -7.04 4.57
N ARG A 129 4.36 -6.28 3.64
CA ARG A 129 4.64 -4.85 3.53
C ARG A 129 4.12 -4.03 4.71
N LEU A 130 2.97 -4.40 5.24
CA LEU A 130 2.42 -3.78 6.46
C LEU A 130 3.28 -4.08 7.69
N LEU A 131 3.80 -5.31 7.81
CA LEU A 131 4.76 -5.67 8.86
C LEU A 131 6.07 -4.89 8.72
N GLU A 132 6.62 -4.80 7.49
CA GLU A 132 7.82 -4.01 7.22
C GLU A 132 7.62 -2.53 7.60
N ALA A 133 6.42 -1.98 7.35
CA ALA A 133 6.11 -0.60 7.73
C ALA A 133 6.14 -0.38 9.25
N ILE A 134 5.63 -1.33 10.03
CA ILE A 134 5.71 -1.28 11.50
C ILE A 134 7.17 -1.40 11.95
N GLU A 135 7.93 -2.35 11.39
CA GLU A 135 9.31 -2.61 11.78
C GLU A 135 10.26 -1.45 11.47
N ARG A 136 9.98 -0.70 10.39
CA ARG A 136 10.75 0.48 10.00
C ARG A 136 10.27 1.77 10.66
N GLY A 137 9.26 1.69 11.53
CA GLY A 137 8.69 2.85 12.22
C GLY A 137 7.96 3.82 11.29
N MET A 138 7.50 3.34 10.14
CA MET A 138 6.69 4.12 9.19
C MET A 138 5.21 4.07 9.57
N TRP A 139 4.76 2.93 10.10
CA TRP A 139 3.53 2.83 10.86
C TRP A 139 3.88 2.85 12.35
N GLU A 140 3.81 4.03 12.96
CA GLU A 140 4.34 4.26 14.31
C GLU A 140 3.41 3.75 15.41
N ASN A 141 2.09 3.98 15.26
CA ASN A 141 1.09 3.65 16.27
C ASN A 141 0.01 2.70 15.71
N PRO A 142 0.37 1.45 15.35
CA PRO A 142 -0.63 0.45 15.03
C PRO A 142 -1.52 0.15 16.24
N PRO A 143 -2.81 -0.23 16.03
CA PRO A 143 -3.67 -0.67 17.13
C PRO A 143 -3.01 -1.78 17.96
N PRO A 144 -3.37 -1.91 19.25
CA PRO A 144 -2.90 -3.01 20.09
C PRO A 144 -3.09 -4.35 19.39
N ASP A 145 -2.10 -5.23 19.52
CA ASP A 145 -2.08 -6.59 18.96
C ASP A 145 -2.08 -6.67 17.42
N MET A 146 -2.15 -5.54 16.69
CA MET A 146 -2.20 -5.54 15.22
C MET A 146 -0.94 -6.18 14.61
N LYS A 147 0.24 -5.88 15.18
CA LYS A 147 1.50 -6.50 14.74
C LYS A 147 1.44 -8.02 14.89
N GLU A 148 1.02 -8.53 16.04
CA GLU A 148 0.92 -9.96 16.32
C GLU A 148 -0.10 -10.63 15.40
N LYS A 149 -1.24 -9.96 15.14
CA LYS A 149 -2.27 -10.43 14.21
C LYS A 149 -1.75 -10.55 12.78
N LEU A 150 -1.02 -9.54 12.30
CA LEU A 150 -0.40 -9.56 10.98
C LEU A 150 0.70 -10.64 10.89
N GLN A 151 1.52 -10.81 11.92
CA GLN A 151 2.53 -11.87 11.97
C GLN A 151 1.91 -13.26 11.90
N LYS A 152 0.85 -13.50 12.66
CA LYS A 152 0.11 -14.77 12.60
C LYS A 152 -0.45 -15.00 11.20
N MET A 153 -1.10 -13.99 10.63
CA MET A 153 -1.69 -14.11 9.29
C MET A 153 -0.62 -14.37 8.22
N PHE A 154 0.55 -13.73 8.33
CA PHE A 154 1.68 -13.98 7.43
C PHE A 154 2.11 -15.45 7.47
N LEU A 155 2.27 -16.03 8.67
CA LEU A 155 2.64 -17.44 8.83
C LEU A 155 1.56 -18.40 8.29
N ASP A 156 0.29 -18.11 8.56
CA ASP A 156 -0.83 -18.91 8.05
C ASP A 156 -0.86 -18.88 6.51
N LEU A 157 -0.62 -17.71 5.90
CA LEU A 157 -0.54 -17.55 4.45
C LEU A 157 0.66 -18.27 3.83
N GLU A 158 1.84 -18.20 4.45
CA GLU A 158 3.03 -18.92 3.96
C GLU A 158 2.81 -20.43 3.98
N ALA A 159 2.26 -20.97 5.08
CA ALA A 159 1.94 -22.39 5.17
C ALA A 159 0.93 -22.84 4.09
N ASP A 160 -0.13 -22.04 3.86
CA ASP A 160 -1.10 -22.30 2.81
C ASP A 160 -0.49 -22.24 1.39
N LEU A 161 0.44 -21.30 1.16
CA LEU A 161 1.12 -21.12 -0.12
C LEU A 161 2.14 -22.22 -0.41
N GLU A 162 2.89 -22.65 0.61
CA GLU A 162 3.80 -23.80 0.53
C GLU A 162 3.04 -25.08 0.14
N ALA A 163 1.94 -25.37 0.84
CA ALA A 163 1.09 -26.53 0.54
C ALA A 163 0.53 -26.52 -0.90
N ARG A 164 0.26 -25.34 -1.46
CA ARG A 164 -0.18 -25.18 -2.86
C ARG A 164 0.94 -25.42 -3.86
N GLN A 165 2.20 -25.09 -3.51
CA GLN A 165 3.36 -25.29 -4.39
C GLN A 165 3.82 -26.75 -4.41
N GLU A 166 3.67 -27.47 -3.29
CA GLU A 166 4.12 -28.87 -3.19
C GLU A 166 3.24 -29.83 -4.01
N GLY A 167 1.97 -29.50 -4.24
CA GLY A 167 1.04 -30.32 -5.04
C GLY A 167 0.87 -31.77 -4.51
N PRO A 168 -0.07 -32.57 -5.04
CA PRO A 168 -0.11 -33.98 -4.71
C PRO A 168 1.17 -34.63 -5.26
N GLN A 169 1.97 -35.28 -4.41
CA GLN A 169 2.98 -36.23 -4.88
C GLN A 169 2.26 -37.33 -5.66
N SER A 170 2.24 -37.21 -6.99
CA SER A 170 1.74 -38.24 -7.92
C SER A 170 2.83 -39.25 -8.25
#